data_AF-A0A9E2KDL4-F1
#
_entry.id   AF-A0A9E2KDL4-F1
#
_cell.length_a   1.000
_cell.length_b   1.000
_cell.length_c   1.000
_cell.angle_alpha   90.00
_cell.angle_beta   90.00
_cell.angle_gamma   90.00
#
_symmetry.space_group_name_H-M   'P 1'
#
loop_
_entity.id
_entity.type
_entity.pdbx_description
1 polymer ?
#
loop_
_entity_poly.entity_id
_entity_poly.type
_entity_poly.pdbx_seq_one_letter_code
_entity_poly.pdbx_strand_id
1 'polypeptide(L)' 'RPLIGFDKEEIVQIAKRIDTFETSIQPFEDCCTIFVAKHPETKPKLEYIKKSEALLDDIIEEMIEKAINEVEIIHC' A
#
# COMPACT_ATOMS: atom_id res chain seq x y z
N ARG A 1 0.09 -9.19 10.30
CA ARG A 1 0.85 -9.45 9.06
C ARG A 1 0.92 -10.97 8.84
N PRO A 2 -0.11 -11.59 8.24
CA PRO A 2 -0.20 -13.06 8.13
C PRO A 2 1.00 -13.72 7.43
N LEU A 3 1.64 -12.99 6.53
CA LEU A 3 2.76 -13.48 5.71
C LEU A 3 4.16 -13.16 6.30
N ILE A 4 4.27 -12.67 7.54
CA ILE A 4 5.54 -12.15 8.09
C ILE A 4 6.67 -13.19 8.18
N GLY A 5 6.33 -14.47 8.32
CA GLY A 5 7.29 -15.58 8.43
C GLY A 5 7.46 -16.40 7.16
N PHE A 6 6.83 -16.00 6.06
CA PHE A 6 6.84 -16.74 4.80
C PHE A 6 7.91 -16.15 3.89
N ASP A 7 8.57 -17.02 3.12
CA ASP A 7 9.34 -16.57 1.98
C ASP A 7 8.44 -16.29 0.77
N LYS A 8 9.02 -15.73 -0.30
CA LYS A 8 8.28 -15.37 -1.50
C LYS A 8 7.74 -16.59 -2.25
N GLU A 9 8.46 -17.71 -2.22
CA GLU A 9 8.04 -18.92 -2.94
C GLU A 9 6.81 -19.52 -2.27
N GLU A 10 6.78 -19.61 -0.94
CA GLU A 10 5.63 -20.10 -0.18
C GLU A 10 4.36 -19.27 -0.47
N ILE A 11 4.50 -17.94 -0.51
CA ILE A 11 3.39 -17.04 -0.85
C ILE A 11 2.88 -17.30 -2.27
N VAL A 12 3.79 -17.48 -3.23
CA VAL A 12 3.43 -17.77 -4.63
C VAL A 12 2.72 -19.12 -4.76
N GLN A 13 3.16 -20.15 -4.03
CA GLN A 13 2.49 -21.46 -4.05
C GLN A 13 1.06 -21.36 -3.48
N ILE A 14 0.87 -20.60 -2.41
CA ILE A 14 -0.47 -20.36 -1.85
C ILE A 14 -1.34 -19.62 -2.87
N ALA A 15 -0.83 -18.55 -3.49
CA ALA A 15 -1.56 -17.77 -4.49
C ALA A 15 -2.00 -18.61 -5.71
N LYS A 16 -1.15 -19.53 -6.17
CA LYS A 16 -1.50 -20.49 -7.23
C LYS A 16 -2.56 -21.50 -6.77
N ARG A 17 -2.47 -21.98 -5.52
CA ARG A 17 -3.45 -22.92 -4.95
C ARG A 17 -4.85 -22.32 -4.79
N ILE A 18 -4.96 -21.01 -4.60
CA ILE A 18 -6.24 -20.29 -4.46
C ILE A 18 -6.64 -19.52 -5.72
N ASP A 19 -5.97 -19.80 -6.85
CA ASP A 19 -6.26 -19.22 -8.16
C ASP A 19 -6.17 -17.67 -8.24
N THR A 20 -5.37 -17.02 -7.39
CA THR A 20 -5.18 -15.55 -7.41
C THR A 20 -3.90 -15.10 -8.12
N PHE A 21 -2.99 -16.03 -8.40
CA PHE A 21 -1.67 -15.69 -8.94
C PHE A 21 -1.74 -14.97 -10.29
N GLU A 22 -2.51 -15.49 -11.25
CA GLU A 22 -2.61 -14.94 -12.61
C GLU A 22 -3.16 -13.51 -12.63
N THR A 23 -4.17 -13.22 -11.80
CA THR A 23 -4.71 -11.85 -11.65
C THR A 23 -3.70 -10.91 -11.00
N SER A 24 -2.94 -11.39 -10.01
CA SER A 24 -2.02 -10.56 -9.23
C SER A 24 -0.77 -10.13 -10.01
N ILE A 25 -0.42 -10.80 -11.12
CA ILE A 25 0.76 -10.50 -11.94
C ILE A 25 0.46 -9.70 -13.21
N GLN A 26 -0.79 -9.25 -13.38
CA GLN A 26 -1.18 -8.47 -14.55
C GLN A 26 -0.37 -7.16 -14.61
N PRO A 27 0.07 -6.73 -15.82
CA PRO A 27 0.93 -5.57 -15.97
C PRO A 27 0.13 -4.28 -15.78
N PHE A 28 0.06 -3.79 -14.55
CA PHE A 28 -0.49 -2.49 -14.22
C PHE A 28 0.62 -1.53 -13.81
N GLU A 29 0.44 -0.24 -14.11
CA GLU A 29 1.29 0.80 -13.53
C GLU A 29 0.99 0.91 -12.03
N ASP A 30 1.77 0.16 -11.25
CA ASP A 30 1.67 0.21 -9.79
C ASP A 30 1.96 1.63 -9.32
N CYS A 31 1.08 2.17 -8.46
CA CYS A 31 1.25 3.48 -7.83
C CYS A 31 2.61 3.64 -7.12
N CYS A 32 3.22 2.52 -6.72
CA CYS A 32 4.58 2.43 -6.21
C CYS A 32 5.60 3.08 -7.15
N THR A 33 5.51 2.91 -8.46
CA THR A 33 6.48 3.49 -9.40
C THR A 33 6.39 5.02 -9.46
N ILE A 34 5.21 5.57 -9.20
CA ILE A 34 4.95 7.03 -9.24
C ILE A 34 5.35 7.69 -7.93
N PHE A 35 5.07 7.05 -6.79
CA PHE A 35 5.22 7.66 -5.46
C PHE A 35 6.46 7.19 -4.69
N VAL A 36 7.18 6.17 -5.15
CA VAL A 36 8.38 5.70 -4.45
C VAL A 36 9.53 6.71 -4.60
N ALA A 37 10.13 7.08 -3.48
CA ALA A 37 11.38 7.84 -3.49
C ALA A 37 12.51 7.01 -4.10
N LYS A 38 13.42 7.63 -4.85
CA LYS A 38 14.57 6.96 -5.47
C LYS A 38 15.46 6.20 -4.47
N HIS A 39 15.52 6.68 -3.23
CA HIS A 39 16.32 6.11 -2.14
C HIS A 39 15.47 6.03 -0.87
N PRO A 40 14.68 4.95 -0.68
CA PRO A 40 13.83 4.81 0.50
C PRO A 40 14.67 4.52 1.75
N GLU A 41 14.31 5.17 2.86
CA GLU A 41 14.95 4.95 4.16
C GLU A 41 14.45 3.64 4.78
N THR A 42 15.36 2.76 5.17
CA THR A 42 15.00 1.43 5.72
C THR A 42 14.76 1.47 7.22
N LYS A 43 15.28 2.50 7.91
CA LYS A 43 15.07 2.71 9.34
C LYS A 43 14.62 4.16 9.61
N PRO A 44 13.36 4.51 9.29
CA PRO A 44 12.88 5.87 9.46
C PRO A 44 12.82 6.25 10.94
N LYS A 45 13.06 7.52 11.25
CA LYS A 45 12.94 8.06 12.62
C LYS A 45 11.59 8.75 12.77
N LEU A 46 10.89 8.42 13.85
CA LEU A 46 9.55 8.93 14.13
C LEU A 46 9.48 10.47 14.17
N GLU A 47 10.53 11.12 14.68
CA GLU A 47 10.62 12.59 14.73
C GLU A 47 10.49 13.22 13.34
N TYR A 48 11.16 12.67 12.33
CA TYR A 48 11.09 13.20 10.96
C TYR A 48 9.76 12.89 10.30
N ILE A 49 9.17 11.71 10.57
CA ILE A 49 7.85 11.35 10.04
C ILE A 49 6.81 12.37 10.54
N LYS A 50 6.74 12.59 11.85
CA LYS A 50 5.79 13.54 12.46
C LYS A 50 5.96 14.96 11.94
N LYS A 51 7.20 15.40 11.70
CA LYS A 51 7.48 16.72 11.14
C LYS A 51 6.98 16.85 9.70
N SER A 52 7.10 15.79 8.90
CA SER A 52 6.58 15.76 7.53
C SER A 52 5.06 15.70 7.51
N GLU A 53 4.44 14.92 8.41
CA GLU A 53 2.98 14.84 8.55
C GLU A 53 2.37 16.18 8.94
N ALA A 54 3.03 16.96 9.82
CA ALA A 54 2.56 18.28 10.24
C ALA A 54 2.42 19.30 9.09
N LEU A 55 3.05 19.06 7.94
CA LEU A 55 2.88 19.91 6.74
C LEU A 55 1.52 19.70 6.07
N LEU A 56 0.79 18.64 6.46
CA LEU A 56 -0.50 18.26 5.90
C LEU A 56 -1.66 18.47 6.89
N ASP A 57 -1.39 18.92 8.12
CA ASP A 57 -2.39 19.04 9.20
C ASP A 57 -3.65 19.82 8.77
N ASP A 58 -3.49 20.86 7.95
CA ASP A 58 -4.61 21.71 7.50
C ASP A 58 -5.54 21.05 6.46
N ILE A 59 -5.10 19.97 5.80
CA ILE A 59 -5.83 19.35 4.67
C ILE A 59 -6.08 17.84 4.84
N ILE A 60 -5.31 17.16 5.69
CA ILE A 60 -5.29 15.70 5.74
C ILE A 60 -6.61 15.11 6.23
N GLU A 61 -7.26 15.76 7.20
CA GLU A 61 -8.52 15.29 7.77
C GLU A 61 -9.66 15.34 6.73
N GLU A 62 -9.80 16.46 6.01
CA GLU A 62 -10.78 16.61 4.91
C GLU A 62 -10.52 15.59 3.79
N MET A 63 -9.26 15.37 3.42
CA MET A 63 -8.89 14.38 2.40
C MET A 63 -9.29 12.95 2.80
N ILE A 64 -9.11 12.59 4.08
CA ILE A 64 -9.50 11.27 4.60
C ILE A 64 -11.02 11.12 4.61
N GLU A 65 -11.74 12.12 5.12
CA GLU A 65 -13.20 12.10 5.17
C GLU A 65 -13.80 11.96 3.76
N LYS A 66 -13.30 12.75 2.81
CA LYS A 66 -13.70 12.65 1.41
C LYS A 66 -13.44 11.26 0.84
N ALA A 67 -12.25 10.71 1.06
CA ALA A 67 -11.88 9.40 0.56
C ALA A 67 -12.78 8.28 1.10
N ILE A 68 -13.24 8.38 2.36
CA ILE A 68 -14.16 7.42 2.98
C ILE A 68 -15.58 7.59 2.43
N ASN A 69 -16.05 8.84 2.30
CA ASN A 69 -17.42 9.13 1.85
C ASN A 69 -17.64 8.81 0.37
N GLU A 70 -16.60 8.90 -0.46
CA GLU A 70 -16.65 8.61 -1.90
C GLU A 70 -16.31 7.15 -2.23
N VAL A 71 -16.19 6.25 -1.25
CA VAL A 71 -15.93 4.82 -1.50
C VAL A 71 -17.05 4.20 -2.33
N GLU A 72 -16.69 3.60 -3.45
CA GLU A 72 -17.59 2.79 -4.27
C GLU A 72 -17.60 1.33 -3.79
N ILE A 73 -18.79 0.78 -3.54
CA ILE A 73 -18.98 -0.63 -3.21
C ILE A 73 -19.54 -1.34 -4.45
N ILE A 74 -18.71 -2.17 -5.08
CA ILE A 74 -19.11 -3.00 -6.22
C ILE A 74 -19.52 -4.37 -5.69
N HIS A 75 -20.78 -4.74 -5.88
CA HIS A 75 -21.25 -6.10 -5.60
C HIS A 75 -21.03 -6.98 -6.83
N CYS A 76 -20.28 -8.07 -6.65
CA CYS A 76 -20.03 -9.10 -7.65
C CYS A 76 -21.13 -10.15 -7.67
#